data_AF-A0A0G3IU19-F1
#
_entry.id   AF-A0A0G3IU19-F1
#
_cell.length_a   1.000
_cell.length_b   1.000
_cell.length_c   1.000
_cell.angle_alpha   90.00
_cell.angle_beta   90.00
_cell.angle_gamma   90.00
#
_symmetry.space_group_name_H-M   'P 1'
#
loop_
_entity.id
_entity.type
_entity.pdbx_description
1 polymer ?
#
loop_
_entity_poly.entity_id
_entity_poly.type
_entity_poly.pdbx_seq_one_letter_code
_entity_poly.pdbx_strand_id
1 'polypeptide(L)'
;MASREQLDDWVERWLQANKDSEAAGDWTNLAEFYTEDATYGWNIGPKEDVMCVGKDQIRDVALGLEMEGLENWVYEYQKVLVDEKQNEIVGFWKQIANKSDGTRDEIYGIGGSWFRLNDDLLIEWQRDFFDFGHVQKAFVKLISSGDLTSTMQKRIERSVAGEKLPGYYPLGEAPVPIW
;
A
#
# COMPACT_ATOMS: atom_id res chain seq x y z
N MET A 1 17.33 -12.65 14.78
CA MET A 1 17.72 -11.38 14.11
C MET A 1 18.53 -11.69 12.86
N ALA A 2 18.06 -11.19 11.73
CA ALA A 2 18.66 -11.44 10.42
C ALA A 2 19.96 -10.65 10.25
N SER A 3 20.85 -11.15 9.39
CA SER A 3 22.02 -10.38 8.98
C SER A 3 21.63 -9.22 8.06
N ARG A 4 22.47 -8.20 7.98
CA ARG A 4 22.28 -7.10 7.03
C ARG A 4 22.14 -7.59 5.59
N GLU A 5 22.96 -8.58 5.20
CA GLU A 5 22.92 -9.19 3.87
C GLU A 5 21.59 -9.90 3.58
N GLN A 6 21.03 -10.62 4.56
CA GLN A 6 19.71 -11.25 4.43
C GLN A 6 18.58 -10.22 4.26
N LEU A 7 18.69 -9.08 4.95
CA LEU A 7 17.72 -7.99 4.83
C LEU A 7 17.87 -7.28 3.48
N ASP A 8 19.09 -7.07 2.99
CA ASP A 8 19.33 -6.48 1.66
C ASP A 8 18.79 -7.41 0.54
N ASP A 9 19.01 -8.74 0.63
CA ASP A 9 18.38 -9.71 -0.28
C ASP A 9 16.85 -9.67 -0.23
N TRP A 10 16.29 -9.56 0.98
CA TRP A 10 14.85 -9.41 1.14
C TRP A 10 14.32 -8.15 0.45
N VAL A 11 15.03 -7.03 0.58
CA VAL A 11 14.69 -5.76 -0.09
C VAL A 11 14.69 -5.95 -1.60
N GLU A 12 15.71 -6.60 -2.17
CA GLU A 12 15.77 -6.84 -3.61
C GLU A 12 14.58 -7.67 -4.11
N ARG A 13 14.22 -8.74 -3.39
CA ARG A 13 13.06 -9.58 -3.72
C ARG A 13 11.74 -8.83 -3.59
N TRP A 14 11.56 -8.03 -2.53
CA TRP A 14 10.37 -7.21 -2.34
C TRP A 14 10.21 -6.19 -3.47
N LEU A 15 11.27 -5.45 -3.80
CA LEU A 15 11.25 -4.45 -4.86
C LEU A 15 10.99 -5.06 -6.24
N GLN A 16 11.53 -6.25 -6.50
CA GLN A 16 11.26 -6.97 -7.75
C GLN A 16 9.79 -7.42 -7.80
N ALA A 17 9.30 -8.05 -6.73
CA ALA A 17 7.90 -8.50 -6.67
C ALA A 17 6.92 -7.32 -6.84
N ASN A 18 7.23 -6.15 -6.27
CA ASN A 18 6.39 -4.96 -6.42
C ASN A 18 6.34 -4.48 -7.88
N LYS A 19 7.48 -4.46 -8.59
CA LYS A 19 7.52 -4.13 -10.03
C LYS A 19 6.76 -5.15 -10.88
N ASP A 20 6.86 -6.43 -10.53
CA ASP A 20 6.12 -7.49 -11.22
C ASP A 20 4.61 -7.32 -11.02
N SER A 21 4.18 -6.93 -9.81
CA SER A 21 2.80 -6.58 -9.49
C SER A 21 2.30 -5.36 -10.26
N GLU A 22 3.10 -4.30 -10.34
CA GLU A 22 2.80 -3.10 -11.14
C GLU A 22 2.63 -3.44 -12.62
N ALA A 23 3.49 -4.30 -13.17
CA ALA A 23 3.39 -4.75 -14.55
C ALA A 23 2.16 -5.63 -14.82
N ALA A 24 1.74 -6.41 -13.82
CA ALA A 24 0.57 -7.27 -13.89
C ALA A 24 -0.75 -6.52 -13.60
N GLY A 25 -0.70 -5.39 -12.89
CA GLY A 25 -1.87 -4.75 -12.29
C GLY A 25 -2.50 -5.58 -11.17
N ASP A 26 -1.70 -6.43 -10.50
CA ASP A 26 -2.16 -7.34 -9.45
C ASP A 26 -1.07 -7.46 -8.36
N TRP A 27 -1.42 -7.07 -7.14
CA TRP A 27 -0.51 -7.06 -5.99
C TRP A 27 -0.75 -8.23 -5.02
N THR A 28 -1.72 -9.11 -5.30
CA THR A 28 -2.08 -10.21 -4.38
C THR A 28 -0.93 -11.19 -4.15
N ASN A 29 0.02 -11.29 -5.08
CA ASN A 29 1.26 -12.06 -4.92
C ASN A 29 2.15 -11.55 -3.78
N LEU A 30 2.07 -10.26 -3.40
CA LEU A 30 2.86 -9.72 -2.29
C LEU A 30 2.43 -10.29 -0.94
N ALA A 31 1.23 -10.87 -0.83
CA ALA A 31 0.76 -11.54 0.37
C ALA A 31 1.69 -12.70 0.79
N GLU A 32 2.45 -13.29 -0.14
CA GLU A 32 3.39 -14.38 0.16
C GLU A 32 4.59 -13.93 1.02
N PHE A 33 4.84 -12.62 1.14
CA PHE A 33 5.88 -12.09 2.03
C PHE A 33 5.44 -12.01 3.49
N TYR A 34 4.17 -12.27 3.80
CA TYR A 34 3.62 -12.09 5.14
C TYR A 34 3.56 -13.38 5.94
N THR A 35 3.64 -13.23 7.27
CA THR A 35 3.23 -14.27 8.22
C THR A 35 1.70 -14.45 8.19
N GLU A 36 1.20 -15.60 8.64
CA GLU A 36 -0.24 -15.89 8.62
C GLU A 36 -1.06 -14.93 9.49
N ASP A 37 -0.47 -14.45 10.58
CA ASP A 37 -1.06 -13.54 11.58
C ASP A 37 -0.61 -12.08 11.41
N ALA A 38 0.03 -11.75 10.28
CA ALA A 38 0.57 -10.42 10.04
C ALA A 38 -0.50 -9.32 10.08
N THR A 39 -0.08 -8.08 10.31
CA THR A 39 -0.97 -6.91 10.22
C THR A 39 -0.49 -5.90 9.22
N TYR A 40 -1.40 -5.34 8.42
CA TYR A 40 -1.09 -4.26 7.48
C TYR A 40 -2.09 -3.13 7.63
N GLY A 41 -1.61 -1.92 7.93
CA GLY A 41 -2.49 -0.77 8.10
C GLY A 41 -1.87 0.57 7.75
N TRP A 42 -2.72 1.58 7.63
CA TRP A 42 -2.38 2.98 7.39
C TRP A 42 -3.47 3.90 7.91
N ASN A 43 -3.15 5.18 8.10
CA ASN A 43 -4.13 6.18 8.52
C ASN A 43 -4.75 6.89 7.30
N ILE A 44 -6.04 7.20 7.38
CA ILE A 44 -6.78 8.00 6.39
C ILE A 44 -7.27 9.29 7.05
N GLY A 45 -6.31 10.20 7.24
CA GLY A 45 -6.57 11.52 7.81
C GLY A 45 -7.22 11.45 9.20
N PRO A 46 -8.00 12.47 9.60
CA PRO A 46 -8.44 12.61 10.98
C PRO A 46 -9.66 11.75 11.36
N LYS A 47 -10.05 10.76 10.53
CA LYS A 47 -11.33 10.07 10.68
C LYS A 47 -11.23 8.56 10.80
N GLU A 48 -10.34 7.94 10.04
CA GLU A 48 -10.36 6.49 9.84
C GLU A 48 -8.94 5.93 9.82
N ASP A 49 -8.82 4.70 10.32
CA ASP A 49 -7.66 3.86 10.17
C ASP A 49 -8.05 2.63 9.33
N VAL A 50 -7.14 2.19 8.47
CA VAL A 50 -7.25 0.89 7.81
C VAL A 50 -6.33 -0.09 8.51
N MET A 51 -6.85 -1.27 8.82
CA MET A 51 -6.10 -2.35 9.44
C MET A 51 -6.60 -3.72 8.97
N CYS A 52 -5.77 -4.41 8.21
CA CYS A 52 -5.97 -5.80 7.84
C CYS A 52 -5.21 -6.70 8.82
N VAL A 53 -5.89 -7.73 9.33
CA VAL A 53 -5.36 -8.69 10.30
C VAL A 53 -5.40 -10.09 9.68
N GLY A 54 -4.21 -10.67 9.52
CA GLY A 54 -3.99 -11.97 8.89
C GLY A 54 -3.75 -11.88 7.38
N LYS A 55 -2.98 -12.84 6.86
CA LYS A 55 -2.55 -12.89 5.44
C LYS A 55 -3.71 -12.84 4.46
N ASP A 56 -4.81 -13.54 4.74
CA ASP A 56 -5.97 -13.57 3.86
C ASP A 56 -6.62 -12.19 3.72
N GLN A 57 -6.81 -11.48 4.83
CA GLN A 57 -7.36 -10.12 4.78
C GLN A 57 -6.38 -9.16 4.09
N ILE A 58 -5.08 -9.31 4.32
CA ILE A 58 -4.04 -8.53 3.62
C ILE A 58 -4.12 -8.75 2.11
N ARG A 59 -4.24 -10.00 1.66
CA ARG A 59 -4.37 -10.37 0.24
C ARG A 59 -5.63 -9.77 -0.38
N ASP A 60 -6.78 -10.06 0.22
CA ASP A 60 -8.07 -9.76 -0.40
C ASP A 60 -8.44 -8.28 -0.28
N VAL A 61 -8.07 -7.63 0.81
CA VAL A 61 -8.43 -6.25 1.10
C VAL A 61 -7.33 -5.28 0.72
N ALA A 62 -6.17 -5.34 1.40
CA ALA A 62 -5.12 -4.34 1.21
C ALA A 62 -4.44 -4.43 -0.16
N LEU A 63 -4.16 -5.64 -0.64
CA LEU A 63 -3.47 -5.88 -1.91
C LEU A 63 -4.43 -6.13 -3.08
N GLY A 64 -5.70 -6.46 -2.79
CA GLY A 64 -6.77 -6.65 -3.76
C GLY A 64 -7.67 -5.43 -3.84
N LEU A 65 -8.69 -5.40 -2.98
CA LEU A 65 -9.78 -4.42 -3.01
C LEU A 65 -9.32 -2.95 -3.00
N GLU A 66 -8.26 -2.63 -2.25
CA GLU A 66 -7.69 -1.28 -2.14
C GLU A 66 -6.76 -0.92 -3.30
N MET A 67 -6.32 -1.90 -4.08
CA MET A 67 -5.52 -1.69 -5.30
C MET A 67 -6.39 -1.65 -6.57
N GLU A 68 -7.63 -2.14 -6.49
CA GLU A 68 -8.61 -2.02 -7.59
C GLU A 68 -8.78 -0.56 -8.06
N GLY A 69 -8.70 -0.36 -9.37
CA GLY A 69 -8.78 0.97 -9.99
C GLY A 69 -7.45 1.74 -10.04
N LEU A 70 -6.39 1.23 -9.39
CA LEU A 70 -5.05 1.84 -9.39
C LEU A 70 -4.09 1.09 -10.31
N GLU A 71 -4.58 0.34 -11.30
CA GLU A 71 -3.75 -0.49 -12.17
C GLU A 71 -2.76 0.34 -13.01
N ASN A 72 -3.06 1.62 -13.22
CA ASN A 72 -2.18 2.56 -13.92
C ASN A 72 -1.32 3.40 -12.96
N TRP A 73 -1.38 3.15 -11.65
CA TRP A 73 -0.55 3.81 -10.65
C TRP A 73 0.67 2.94 -10.32
N VAL A 74 1.81 3.60 -10.15
CA VAL A 74 3.06 2.96 -9.75
C VAL A 74 3.66 3.68 -8.54
N TYR A 75 4.33 2.92 -7.69
CA TYR A 75 4.91 3.33 -6.41
C TYR A 75 6.43 3.26 -6.52
N GLU A 76 7.02 4.26 -7.18
CA GLU A 76 8.42 4.25 -7.55
C GLU A 76 9.32 4.48 -6.32
N TYR A 77 9.88 3.40 -5.77
CA TYR A 77 10.80 3.45 -4.63
C TYR A 77 12.04 4.31 -4.93
N GLN A 78 12.29 5.29 -4.07
CA GLN A 78 13.40 6.24 -4.17
C GLN A 78 14.54 5.91 -3.20
N LYS A 79 14.20 5.40 -2.01
CA LYS A 79 15.15 5.06 -0.94
C LYS A 79 14.63 3.90 -0.11
N VAL A 80 15.56 3.11 0.40
CA VAL A 80 15.31 2.07 1.41
C VAL A 80 16.29 2.25 2.56
N LEU A 81 15.78 2.25 3.78
CA LEU A 81 16.56 2.22 5.02
C LEU A 81 16.34 0.86 5.68
N VAL A 82 17.40 0.29 6.26
CA VAL A 82 17.38 -1.02 6.91
C VAL A 82 17.99 -0.87 8.29
N ASP A 83 17.30 -1.35 9.31
CA ASP A 83 17.77 -1.48 10.69
C ASP A 83 17.87 -2.96 11.06
N GLU A 84 19.08 -3.52 11.01
CA GLU A 84 19.34 -4.92 11.31
C GLU A 84 19.18 -5.28 12.79
N LYS A 85 19.23 -4.30 13.70
CA LYS A 85 19.01 -4.55 15.14
C LYS A 85 17.54 -4.69 15.47
N GLN A 86 16.68 -4.16 14.61
CA GLN A 86 15.24 -4.23 14.75
C GLN A 86 14.59 -5.13 13.69
N ASN A 87 15.34 -5.74 12.75
CA ASN A 87 14.79 -6.30 11.49
C ASN A 87 13.68 -5.41 10.87
N GLU A 88 13.91 -4.10 10.85
CA GLU A 88 12.96 -3.15 10.29
C GLU A 88 13.50 -2.57 8.98
N ILE A 89 12.57 -2.31 8.08
CA ILE A 89 12.86 -1.78 6.74
C ILE A 89 11.88 -0.64 6.49
N VAL A 90 12.38 0.50 6.01
CA VAL A 90 11.53 1.61 5.56
C VAL A 90 11.84 1.91 4.12
N GLY A 91 10.84 1.75 3.26
CA GLY A 91 10.86 2.19 1.88
C GLY A 91 10.19 3.54 1.72
N PHE A 92 10.82 4.45 0.97
CA PHE A 92 10.21 5.70 0.53
C PHE A 92 9.94 5.64 -0.96
N TRP A 93 8.73 5.95 -1.38
CA TRP A 93 8.29 5.88 -2.77
C TRP A 93 7.56 7.14 -3.21
N LYS A 94 7.55 7.36 -4.53
CA LYS A 94 6.69 8.34 -5.20
C LYS A 94 5.44 7.66 -5.71
N GLN A 95 4.32 8.39 -5.74
CA GLN A 95 3.09 7.94 -6.39
C GLN A 95 2.98 8.56 -7.77
N ILE A 96 2.89 7.72 -8.79
CA ILE A 96 2.82 8.18 -10.18
C ILE A 96 1.62 7.54 -10.87
N ALA A 97 0.71 8.36 -11.39
CA ALA A 97 -0.37 7.90 -12.25
C ALA A 97 0.06 7.97 -13.73
N ASN A 98 0.07 6.84 -14.41
CA ASN A 98 0.33 6.74 -15.84
C ASN A 98 -0.97 6.95 -16.62
N LYS A 99 -1.00 7.88 -17.56
CA LYS A 99 -2.20 8.20 -18.34
C LYS A 99 -2.25 7.42 -19.64
N SER A 100 -3.44 7.34 -20.22
CA SER A 100 -3.71 6.69 -21.51
C SER A 100 -2.96 7.35 -22.67
N ASP A 101 -2.63 8.65 -22.56
CA ASP A 101 -1.84 9.40 -23.55
C ASP A 101 -0.31 9.20 -23.42
N GLY A 102 0.13 8.35 -22.48
CA GLY A 102 1.54 8.08 -22.20
C GLY A 102 2.24 9.10 -21.30
N THR A 103 1.55 10.14 -20.84
CA THR A 103 2.10 11.08 -19.84
C THR A 103 2.00 10.52 -18.42
N ARG A 104 2.82 11.08 -17.51
CA ARG A 104 2.87 10.71 -16.08
C ARG A 104 2.46 11.91 -15.23
N ASP A 105 1.52 11.71 -14.30
CA ASP A 105 1.20 12.67 -13.24
C ASP A 105 1.79 12.16 -11.92
N GLU A 106 2.76 12.88 -11.37
CA GLU A 106 3.25 12.64 -10.02
C GLU A 106 2.23 13.22 -9.01
N ILE A 107 1.73 12.37 -8.11
CA ILE A 107 1.03 12.85 -6.93
C ILE A 107 2.10 13.33 -5.95
N TYR A 108 2.27 14.65 -5.88
CA TYR A 108 3.25 15.30 -5.02
C TYR A 108 3.05 14.90 -3.55
N GLY A 109 4.15 14.64 -2.84
CA GLY A 109 4.13 14.29 -1.44
C GLY A 109 5.18 13.25 -1.08
N ILE A 110 5.16 12.82 0.17
CA ILE A 110 5.95 11.70 0.67
C ILE A 110 5.03 10.49 0.79
N GLY A 111 5.54 9.35 0.34
CA GLY A 111 4.93 8.05 0.58
C GLY A 111 5.98 7.06 1.06
N GLY A 112 5.56 6.08 1.84
CA GLY A 112 6.44 5.03 2.28
C GLY A 112 5.73 3.86 2.93
N SER A 113 6.48 2.78 3.05
CA SER A 113 6.07 1.52 3.66
C SER A 113 7.12 1.13 4.69
N TRP A 114 6.68 0.87 5.91
CA TRP A 114 7.51 0.44 7.03
C TRP A 114 7.18 -0.99 7.39
N PHE A 115 8.19 -1.85 7.41
CA PHE A 115 8.07 -3.28 7.61
C PHE A 115 8.84 -3.70 8.85
N ARG A 116 8.32 -4.69 9.54
CA ARG A 116 9.05 -5.51 10.50
C ARG A 116 9.02 -6.95 10.06
N LEU A 117 10.20 -7.58 10.07
CA LEU A 117 10.35 -8.99 9.71
C LEU A 117 10.59 -9.87 10.93
N ASN A 118 9.97 -11.05 10.91
CA ASN A 118 10.25 -12.13 11.86
C ASN A 118 11.59 -12.83 11.53
N ASP A 119 11.94 -13.88 12.29
CA ASP A 119 13.19 -14.62 12.08
C ASP A 119 13.20 -15.47 10.79
N ASP A 120 12.05 -15.73 10.17
CA ASP A 120 11.90 -16.40 8.88
C ASP A 120 11.93 -15.43 7.68
N LEU A 121 12.22 -14.14 7.92
CA LEU A 121 12.19 -13.07 6.92
C LEU A 121 10.80 -12.86 6.27
N LEU A 122 9.75 -13.13 7.04
CA LEU A 122 8.37 -12.80 6.69
C LEU A 122 7.92 -11.55 7.45
N ILE A 123 7.06 -10.76 6.82
CA ILE A 123 6.47 -9.55 7.40
C ILE A 123 5.55 -9.96 8.55
N GLU A 124 5.85 -9.52 9.77
CA GLU A 124 4.94 -9.59 10.92
C GLU A 124 3.99 -8.39 10.95
N TRP A 125 4.46 -7.23 10.53
CA TRP A 125 3.58 -6.10 10.26
C TRP A 125 4.15 -5.13 9.22
N GLN A 126 3.24 -4.49 8.49
CA GLN A 126 3.51 -3.38 7.57
C GLN A 126 2.67 -2.16 7.96
N ARG A 127 3.26 -0.97 7.86
CA ARG A 127 2.57 0.31 8.00
C ARG A 127 2.89 1.22 6.82
N ASP A 128 1.85 1.61 6.11
CA ASP A 128 1.97 2.58 5.04
C ASP A 128 1.65 3.99 5.54
N PHE A 129 2.35 4.96 4.98
CA PHE A 129 2.12 6.37 5.24
C PHE A 129 2.26 7.15 3.95
N PHE A 130 1.36 8.10 3.75
CA PHE A 130 1.38 8.97 2.59
C PHE A 130 0.58 10.24 2.85
N ASP A 131 0.85 11.27 2.07
CA ASP A 131 0.15 12.54 2.16
C ASP A 131 -1.29 12.43 1.62
N PHE A 132 -2.23 11.99 2.46
CA PHE A 132 -3.63 11.76 2.11
C PHE A 132 -4.29 12.96 1.41
N GLY A 133 -3.98 14.20 1.81
CA GLY A 133 -4.54 15.40 1.18
C GLY A 133 -4.15 15.55 -0.30
N HIS A 134 -2.94 15.13 -0.68
CA HIS A 134 -2.49 15.16 -2.07
C HIS A 134 -3.16 14.05 -2.89
N VAL A 135 -3.29 12.86 -2.31
CA VAL A 135 -4.00 11.72 -2.91
C VAL A 135 -5.48 12.06 -3.12
N GLN A 136 -6.16 12.58 -2.12
CA GLN A 136 -7.56 13.01 -2.21
C GLN A 136 -7.74 14.05 -3.32
N LYS A 137 -6.85 15.04 -3.43
CA LYS A 137 -6.90 16.04 -4.50
C LYS A 137 -6.74 15.40 -5.88
N ALA A 138 -5.87 14.39 -6.03
CA ALA A 138 -5.70 13.66 -7.28
C ALA A 138 -6.99 12.92 -7.67
N PHE A 139 -7.62 12.20 -6.74
CA PHE A 139 -8.91 11.55 -6.97
C PHE A 139 -10.00 12.54 -7.40
N VAL A 140 -10.13 13.69 -6.72
CA VAL A 140 -11.12 14.73 -7.09
C VAL A 140 -10.88 15.26 -8.51
N LYS A 141 -9.62 15.46 -8.90
CA LYS A 141 -9.26 15.91 -10.26
C LYS A 141 -9.66 14.86 -11.30
N LEU A 142 -9.40 13.58 -11.02
CA LEU A 142 -9.73 12.45 -11.89
C LEU A 142 -11.25 12.28 -12.07
N ILE A 143 -12.01 12.39 -10.98
CA ILE A 143 -13.48 12.41 -11.03
C ILE A 143 -13.98 13.56 -11.90
N SER A 144 -13.39 14.75 -11.72
CA SER A 144 -13.81 15.96 -12.43
C SER A 144 -13.46 15.95 -13.93
N SER A 145 -12.43 15.21 -14.35
CA SER A 145 -12.05 15.11 -15.76
C SER A 145 -12.87 14.10 -16.55
N GLY A 146 -13.56 13.16 -15.86
CA GLY A 146 -14.31 12.07 -16.49
C GLY A 146 -13.44 11.00 -17.15
N ASP A 147 -12.12 11.08 -16.98
CA ASP A 147 -11.13 10.13 -17.50
C ASP A 147 -10.90 8.99 -16.50
N LEU A 148 -11.98 8.28 -16.19
CA LEU A 148 -11.99 7.18 -15.23
C LEU A 148 -11.97 5.84 -15.97
N THR A 149 -11.06 4.96 -15.57
CA THR A 149 -11.20 3.54 -15.91
C THR A 149 -12.49 3.00 -15.29
N SER A 150 -13.06 1.95 -15.87
CA SER A 150 -14.27 1.32 -15.33
C SER A 150 -14.06 0.77 -13.91
N THR A 151 -12.85 0.31 -13.58
CA THR A 151 -12.46 -0.13 -12.23
C THR A 151 -12.38 1.03 -11.26
N MET A 152 -11.74 2.14 -11.65
CA MET A 152 -11.69 3.36 -10.83
C MET A 152 -13.09 3.94 -10.59
N GLN A 153 -13.95 3.94 -11.61
CA GLN A 153 -15.33 4.39 -11.45
C GLN A 153 -16.07 3.57 -10.38
N LYS A 154 -15.94 2.23 -10.41
CA LYS A 154 -16.54 1.37 -9.37
C LYS A 154 -15.98 1.66 -7.98
N ARG A 155 -14.68 1.94 -7.84
CA ARG A 155 -14.05 2.34 -6.57
C ARG A 155 -14.70 3.62 -6.02
N ILE A 156 -14.88 4.62 -6.88
CA ILE A 156 -15.52 5.88 -6.50
C ILE A 156 -16.99 5.66 -6.10
N GLU A 157 -17.74 4.88 -6.88
CA GLU A 157 -19.14 4.55 -6.60
C GLU A 157 -19.31 3.88 -5.23
N ARG A 158 -18.43 2.92 -4.88
CA ARG A 158 -18.36 2.29 -3.55
C ARG A 158 -18.13 3.32 -2.44
N SER A 159 -17.17 4.21 -2.62
CA SER A 159 -16.85 5.26 -1.64
C SER A 159 -18.02 6.23 -1.44
N VAL A 160 -18.69 6.64 -2.52
CA VAL A 160 -19.86 7.55 -2.48
C VAL A 160 -21.09 6.87 -1.87
N ALA A 161 -21.27 5.56 -2.10
CA ALA A 161 -22.37 4.79 -1.51
C ALA A 161 -22.27 4.64 0.01
N GLY A 162 -21.13 5.03 0.62
CA GLY A 162 -20.88 4.89 2.06
C GLY A 162 -20.77 3.43 2.49
N GLU A 163 -20.38 2.54 1.57
CA GLU A 163 -20.18 1.14 1.87
C GLU A 163 -19.05 1.00 2.91
N LYS A 164 -19.33 0.28 4.00
CA LYS A 164 -18.29 -0.04 4.98
C LYS A 164 -17.35 -1.05 4.38
N LEU A 165 -16.20 -0.57 3.91
CA LEU A 165 -15.16 -1.44 3.38
C LEU A 165 -14.55 -2.27 4.52
N PRO A 166 -14.31 -3.57 4.30
CA PRO A 166 -13.62 -4.40 5.28
C PRO A 166 -12.25 -3.79 5.60
N GLY A 167 -11.85 -3.87 6.87
CA GLY A 167 -10.57 -3.31 7.33
C GLY A 167 -10.60 -1.82 7.67
N TYR A 168 -11.70 -1.09 7.45
CA TYR A 168 -11.84 0.30 7.87
C TYR A 168 -12.43 0.41 9.27
N TYR A 169 -11.81 1.24 10.10
CA TYR A 169 -12.22 1.50 11.48
C TYR A 169 -12.27 3.00 11.75
N PRO A 170 -13.16 3.48 12.63
CA PRO A 170 -13.05 4.83 13.17
C PRO A 170 -11.66 5.05 13.78
N LEU A 171 -11.18 6.29 13.73
CA LEU A 171 -9.86 6.67 14.23
C LEU A 171 -9.62 6.12 15.65
N GLY A 172 -8.55 5.32 15.81
CA GLY A 172 -8.16 4.74 17.09
C GLY A 172 -8.99 3.53 17.55
N GLU A 173 -9.92 3.04 16.73
CA GLU A 173 -10.76 1.86 17.03
C GLU A 173 -10.33 0.60 16.25
N ALA A 174 -9.20 0.67 15.51
CA ALA A 174 -8.64 -0.50 14.83
C ALA A 174 -8.25 -1.60 15.84
N PRO A 175 -8.35 -2.89 15.45
CA PRO A 175 -8.07 -4.03 16.34
C PRO A 175 -6.60 -4.09 16.78
N VAL A 176 -5.70 -3.43 16.04
CA VAL A 176 -4.27 -3.30 16.34
C VAL A 176 -3.88 -1.84 16.15
N PRO A 177 -3.07 -1.26 17.05
CA PRO A 177 -2.57 0.10 16.88
C PRO A 177 -1.76 0.27 15.58
N ILE A 178 -1.84 1.47 15.00
CA ILE A 178 -0.98 1.83 13.86
C ILE A 178 0.51 1.83 14.26
N TRP A 179 0.82 2.21 15.50
CA TRP A 179 2.16 2.27 16.06
C TRP A 179 2.12 2.00 17.57
#